data_AF-A0A934BGE0-F1
#
_entry.id   AF-A0A934BGE0-F1
#
_cell.length_a   1.000
_cell.length_b   1.000
_cell.length_c   1.000
_cell.angle_alpha   90.00
_cell.angle_beta   90.00
_cell.angle_gamma   90.00
#
_symmetry.space_group_name_H-M   'P 1'
#
loop_
_entity.id
_entity.type
_entity.pdbx_description
1 polymer ?
#
loop_
_entity_poly.entity_id
_entity_poly.type
_entity_poly.pdbx_seq_one_letter_code
_entity_poly.pdbx_strand_id
1 'polypeptide(L)'
;EDKQRVKELYLKITRTIALITFPLIFGLFVTVKPFVMVVFGQKWIAMIPILQILCLLGIPQSIGTLNGNIYLSQGRADLQFKVSLFLKASVILGIVIGLHWGVIGVAIGYTIASIINFYPSISYAERLINMSFSELMRNLSGIFVFASMMAAAVWALGLLLPYTWPHWAYLATQIPFGIIVYLISVHVFKLKAYVDIKKFLYEQWHVRFTKTVGGLTV
;
A
#
# COMPACT_ATOMS: atom_id res chain seq x y z
N GLU A 1 -2.14 -17.06 -24.90
CA GLU A 1 -2.25 -15.59 -24.93
C GLU A 1 -2.91 -15.00 -23.67
N ASP A 2 -3.91 -15.66 -23.06
CA ASP A 2 -4.57 -15.13 -21.85
C ASP A 2 -3.67 -14.91 -20.63
N LYS A 3 -2.71 -15.80 -20.35
CA LYS A 3 -1.86 -15.69 -19.15
C LYS A 3 -0.97 -14.43 -19.15
N GLN A 4 -0.43 -14.04 -20.31
CA GLN A 4 0.36 -12.80 -20.42
C GLN A 4 -0.51 -11.56 -20.20
N ARG A 5 -1.71 -11.54 -20.78
CA ARG A 5 -2.67 -10.45 -20.57
C ARG A 5 -3.09 -10.33 -19.11
N VAL A 6 -3.35 -11.46 -18.43
CA VAL A 6 -3.67 -11.50 -17.00
C VAL A 6 -2.50 -10.98 -16.16
N LYS A 7 -1.25 -11.39 -16.47
CA LYS A 7 -0.04 -10.89 -15.80
C LYS A 7 0.11 -9.37 -15.93
N GLU A 8 -0.05 -8.84 -17.14
CA GLU A 8 0.05 -7.39 -17.38
C GLU A 8 -1.04 -6.62 -16.64
N LEU A 9 -2.28 -7.11 -16.68
CA LEU A 9 -3.40 -6.50 -15.96
C LEU A 9 -3.17 -6.52 -14.44
N TYR A 10 -2.70 -7.65 -13.90
CA TYR A 10 -2.37 -7.77 -12.49
C TYR A 10 -1.25 -6.78 -12.09
N LEU A 11 -0.15 -6.73 -12.85
CA LEU A 11 0.94 -5.78 -12.58
C LEU A 11 0.44 -4.33 -12.65
N LYS A 12 -0.47 -4.00 -13.57
CA LYS A 12 -1.08 -2.67 -13.69
C LYS A 12 -1.93 -2.34 -12.46
N ILE A 13 -2.84 -3.24 -12.06
CA ILE A 13 -3.72 -3.03 -10.91
C ILE A 13 -2.91 -2.90 -9.61
N THR A 14 -1.96 -3.81 -9.40
CA THR A 14 -1.09 -3.79 -8.21
C THR A 14 -0.29 -2.50 -8.13
N ARG A 15 0.18 -2.01 -9.26
CA ARG A 15 0.90 -0.74 -9.34
C ARG A 15 -0.01 0.47 -9.04
N THR A 16 -1.24 0.48 -9.56
CA THR A 16 -2.22 1.54 -9.28
C THR A 16 -2.59 1.58 -7.80
N ILE A 17 -2.79 0.43 -7.17
CA ILE A 17 -3.09 0.35 -5.73
C ILE A 17 -1.90 0.81 -4.91
N ALA A 18 -0.69 0.32 -5.23
CA ALA A 18 0.54 0.73 -4.54
C ALA A 18 0.79 2.24 -4.65
N LEU A 19 0.43 2.88 -5.77
CA LEU A 19 0.56 4.33 -5.97
C LEU A 19 -0.26 5.14 -4.95
N ILE A 20 -1.33 4.56 -4.38
CA ILE A 20 -2.15 5.22 -3.37
C ILE A 20 -1.80 4.71 -1.98
N THR A 21 -1.66 3.39 -1.80
CA THR A 21 -1.48 2.80 -0.47
C THR A 21 -0.11 3.08 0.12
N PHE A 22 0.97 3.04 -0.68
CA PHE A 22 2.31 3.28 -0.17
C PHE A 22 2.51 4.69 0.37
N PRO A 23 2.20 5.79 -0.35
CA PRO A 23 2.36 7.13 0.23
C PRO A 23 1.47 7.32 1.46
N LEU A 24 0.27 6.72 1.53
CA LEU A 24 -0.56 6.78 2.72
C LEU A 24 0.10 6.09 3.92
N ILE A 25 0.65 4.88 3.72
CA ILE A 25 1.35 4.12 4.77
C ILE A 25 2.60 4.87 5.24
N PHE A 26 3.43 5.33 4.30
CA PHE A 26 4.68 6.03 4.60
C PHE A 26 4.45 7.40 5.22
N GLY A 27 3.46 8.15 4.71
CA GLY A 27 3.04 9.42 5.27
C GLY A 27 2.56 9.24 6.71
N LEU A 28 1.64 8.28 6.93
CA LEU A 28 1.16 7.97 8.27
C LEU A 28 2.29 7.54 9.19
N PHE A 29 3.21 6.68 8.74
CA PHE A 29 4.36 6.20 9.52
C PHE A 29 5.23 7.34 10.08
N VAL A 30 5.48 8.37 9.26
CA VAL A 30 6.26 9.55 9.68
C VAL A 30 5.43 10.48 10.57
N THR A 31 4.13 10.59 10.33
CA THR A 31 3.23 11.50 11.08
C THR A 31 2.47 10.83 12.21
N VAL A 32 2.78 9.58 12.60
CA VAL A 32 2.02 8.84 13.64
C VAL A 32 1.93 9.62 14.93
N LYS A 33 3.05 10.21 15.39
CA LYS A 33 3.09 10.94 16.66
C LYS A 33 2.12 12.13 16.69
N PRO A 34 2.20 13.12 15.78
CA PRO A 34 1.24 14.21 15.76
C PRO A 34 -0.17 13.72 15.44
N PHE A 35 -0.33 12.68 14.61
CA PHE A 35 -1.63 12.08 14.29
C PHE A 35 -2.35 11.54 15.53
N VAL A 36 -1.66 10.72 16.33
CA VAL A 36 -2.23 10.15 17.56
C VAL A 36 -2.54 11.24 18.58
N MET A 37 -1.65 12.23 18.72
CA MET A 37 -1.86 13.34 19.65
C MET A 37 -3.06 14.22 19.30
N VAL A 38 -3.39 14.39 18.01
CA VAL A 38 -4.53 15.20 17.57
C VAL A 38 -5.83 14.41 17.62
N VAL A 39 -5.82 13.15 17.16
CA VAL A 39 -7.04 12.35 17.01
C VAL A 39 -7.46 11.70 18.33
N PHE A 40 -6.50 11.13 19.07
CA PHE A 40 -6.77 10.36 20.28
C PHE A 40 -6.37 11.13 21.55
N GLY A 41 -5.41 12.04 21.46
CA GLY A 41 -4.88 12.80 22.60
C GLY A 41 -3.72 12.10 23.33
N GLN A 42 -3.19 12.76 24.36
CA GLN A 42 -1.98 12.31 25.07
C GLN A 42 -2.12 10.96 25.79
N LYS A 43 -3.35 10.56 26.15
CA LYS A 43 -3.59 9.28 26.84
C LYS A 43 -3.23 8.05 25.99
N TRP A 44 -3.10 8.22 24.67
CA TRP A 44 -2.88 7.13 23.72
C TRP A 44 -1.46 7.12 23.15
N ILE A 45 -0.50 7.80 23.79
CA ILE A 45 0.90 7.83 23.35
C ILE A 45 1.50 6.41 23.22
N ALA A 46 1.10 5.48 24.08
CA ALA A 46 1.52 4.08 24.00
C ALA A 46 1.10 3.37 22.68
N MET A 47 0.11 3.92 21.95
CA MET A 47 -0.33 3.41 20.65
C MET A 47 0.63 3.77 19.51
N ILE A 48 1.44 4.83 19.66
CA ILE A 48 2.35 5.31 18.62
C ILE A 48 3.25 4.19 18.07
N PRO A 49 4.03 3.45 18.90
CA PRO A 49 4.88 2.37 18.38
C PRO A 49 4.06 1.25 17.74
N ILE A 50 2.87 0.95 18.26
CA ILE A 50 1.98 -0.09 17.71
C ILE A 50 1.54 0.30 16.30
N LEU A 51 1.08 1.54 16.11
CA LEU A 51 0.67 2.04 14.80
C LEU A 51 1.83 2.09 13.81
N GLN A 52 3.04 2.46 14.25
CA GLN A 52 4.23 2.43 13.39
C GLN A 52 4.52 1.02 12.89
N ILE A 53 4.46 0.03 13.77
CA ILE A 53 4.65 -1.38 13.41
C ILE A 53 3.55 -1.83 12.42
N LEU A 54 2.29 -1.48 12.68
CA LEU A 54 1.17 -1.82 11.80
C LEU A 54 1.22 -1.10 10.44
N CYS A 55 1.80 0.09 10.36
CA CYS A 55 2.06 0.73 9.07
C CYS A 55 2.99 -0.13 8.22
N LEU A 56 4.06 -0.70 8.80
CA LEU A 56 4.96 -1.62 8.08
C LEU A 56 4.25 -2.89 7.59
N LEU A 57 3.33 -3.42 8.39
CA LEU A 57 2.44 -4.53 8.01
C LEU A 57 1.55 -4.19 6.80
N GLY A 58 1.10 -2.94 6.66
CA GLY A 58 0.22 -2.50 5.58
C GLY A 58 0.81 -2.70 4.18
N ILE A 59 2.15 -2.70 4.05
CA ILE A 59 2.84 -2.86 2.76
C ILE A 59 2.61 -4.26 2.15
N PRO A 60 3.03 -5.36 2.81
CA PRO A 60 2.77 -6.71 2.30
C PRO A 60 1.28 -7.02 2.20
N GLN A 61 0.45 -6.46 3.09
CA GLN A 61 -1.00 -6.69 3.07
C GLN A 61 -1.70 -6.08 1.85
N SER A 62 -1.28 -4.88 1.44
CA SER A 62 -1.82 -4.20 0.25
C SER A 62 -1.62 -5.04 -1.02
N ILE A 63 -0.48 -5.71 -1.12
CA ILE A 63 -0.15 -6.58 -2.26
C ILE A 63 -0.81 -7.96 -2.10
N GLY A 64 -0.80 -8.54 -0.90
CA GLY A 64 -1.36 -9.87 -0.63
C GLY A 64 -2.86 -9.97 -0.93
N THR A 65 -3.62 -8.90 -0.72
CA THR A 65 -5.07 -8.85 -1.04
C THR A 65 -5.32 -9.05 -2.54
N LEU A 66 -4.46 -8.50 -3.39
CA LEU A 66 -4.55 -8.66 -4.84
C LEU A 66 -4.21 -10.07 -5.30
N ASN A 67 -3.26 -10.74 -4.61
CA ASN A 67 -2.90 -12.13 -4.91
C ASN A 67 -4.13 -13.03 -4.76
N GLY A 68 -4.92 -12.84 -3.69
CA GLY A 68 -6.17 -13.54 -3.44
C GLY A 68 -7.12 -13.52 -4.64
N ASN A 69 -7.28 -12.35 -5.26
CA ASN A 69 -8.17 -12.17 -6.41
C ASN A 69 -7.69 -12.93 -7.65
N ILE A 70 -6.37 -13.12 -7.83
CA ILE A 70 -5.86 -13.94 -8.94
C ILE A 70 -6.34 -15.38 -8.81
N TYR A 71 -6.24 -15.99 -7.62
CA TYR A 71 -6.67 -17.39 -7.41
C TYR A 71 -8.14 -17.58 -7.75
N LEU A 72 -8.99 -16.63 -7.33
CA LEU A 72 -10.43 -16.62 -7.64
C LEU A 72 -10.67 -16.51 -9.14
N SER A 73 -10.00 -15.56 -9.81
CA SER A 73 -10.17 -15.34 -11.25
C SER A 73 -9.75 -16.54 -12.11
N GLN A 74 -8.88 -17.40 -11.58
CA GLN A 74 -8.39 -18.61 -12.24
C GLN A 74 -9.18 -19.87 -11.83
N GLY A 75 -10.28 -19.73 -11.08
CA GLY A 75 -11.10 -20.84 -10.61
C GLY A 75 -10.43 -21.73 -9.55
N ARG A 76 -9.36 -21.25 -8.90
CA ARG A 76 -8.56 -22.00 -7.92
C ARG A 76 -8.88 -21.57 -6.48
N ALA A 77 -10.16 -21.49 -6.15
CA ALA A 77 -10.62 -21.15 -4.80
C ALA A 77 -10.08 -22.14 -3.73
N ASP A 78 -9.96 -23.43 -4.08
CA ASP A 78 -9.38 -24.44 -3.18
C ASP A 78 -7.94 -24.12 -2.78
N LEU A 79 -7.13 -23.66 -3.75
CA LEU A 79 -5.74 -23.28 -3.49
C LEU A 79 -5.68 -22.01 -2.66
N GLN A 80 -6.52 -21.03 -2.94
CA GLN A 80 -6.62 -19.80 -2.14
C GLN A 80 -6.96 -20.13 -0.70
N PHE A 81 -7.91 -21.03 -0.46
CA PHE A 81 -8.31 -21.43 0.88
C PHE A 81 -7.16 -22.12 1.62
N LYS A 82 -6.49 -23.09 0.99
CA LYS A 82 -5.33 -23.80 1.57
C LYS A 82 -4.17 -22.85 1.90
N VAL A 83 -3.81 -21.96 0.97
CA VAL A 83 -2.76 -20.96 1.19
C VAL A 83 -3.19 -20.00 2.29
N SER A 84 -4.40 -19.46 2.25
CA SER A 84 -4.89 -18.54 3.27
C SER A 84 -4.91 -19.18 4.65
N LEU A 85 -5.32 -20.44 4.76
CA LEU A 85 -5.32 -21.18 6.01
C LEU A 85 -3.90 -21.31 6.58
N PHE A 86 -2.92 -21.67 5.75
CA PHE A 86 -1.52 -21.74 6.16
C PHE A 86 -0.99 -20.38 6.62
N LEU A 87 -1.19 -19.32 5.83
CA LEU A 87 -0.71 -17.98 6.17
C LEU A 87 -1.38 -17.44 7.45
N LYS A 88 -2.69 -17.68 7.63
CA LYS A 88 -3.42 -17.30 8.84
C LYS A 88 -2.95 -18.08 10.06
N ALA A 89 -2.66 -19.37 9.92
CA ALA A 89 -2.06 -20.16 11.00
C ALA A 89 -0.69 -19.60 11.42
N SER A 90 0.17 -19.27 10.46
CA SER A 90 1.47 -18.63 10.76
C SER A 90 1.32 -17.27 11.44
N VAL A 91 0.32 -16.47 11.06
CA VAL A 91 -0.01 -15.21 11.76
C VAL A 91 -0.47 -15.45 13.19
N ILE A 92 -1.36 -16.42 13.41
CA ILE A 92 -1.85 -16.77 14.75
C ILE A 92 -0.67 -17.21 15.63
N LEU A 93 0.24 -18.05 15.12
CA LEU A 93 1.45 -18.44 15.84
C LEU A 93 2.32 -17.23 16.19
N GLY A 94 2.53 -16.31 15.25
CA GLY A 94 3.28 -15.07 15.52
C GLY A 94 2.63 -14.21 16.61
N ILE A 95 1.30 -14.12 16.62
CA ILE A 95 0.53 -13.41 17.65
C ILE A 95 0.64 -14.10 19.02
N VAL A 96 0.53 -15.43 19.06
CA VAL A 96 0.66 -16.24 20.28
C VAL A 96 2.05 -16.09 20.89
N ILE A 97 3.10 -16.11 20.07
CA ILE A 97 4.46 -15.82 20.53
C ILE A 97 4.55 -14.37 21.03
N GLY A 98 3.99 -13.42 20.28
CA GLY A 98 3.99 -12.00 20.61
C GLY A 98 3.28 -11.65 21.92
N LEU A 99 2.28 -12.43 22.34
CA LEU A 99 1.53 -12.24 23.59
C LEU A 99 2.44 -12.19 24.83
N HIS A 100 3.59 -12.88 24.82
CA HIS A 100 4.56 -12.85 25.91
C HIS A 100 5.14 -11.46 26.17
N TRP A 101 5.21 -10.59 25.16
CA TRP A 101 5.72 -9.22 25.27
C TRP A 101 4.58 -8.18 25.24
N GLY A 102 3.35 -8.60 25.51
CA GLY A 102 2.16 -7.76 25.51
C GLY A 102 1.77 -7.26 24.11
N VAL A 103 1.06 -6.14 24.07
CA VAL A 103 0.42 -5.64 22.83
C VAL A 103 1.44 -5.25 21.75
N ILE A 104 2.60 -4.70 22.14
CA ILE A 104 3.68 -4.39 21.20
C ILE A 104 4.25 -5.67 20.60
N GLY A 105 4.48 -6.70 21.43
CA GLY A 105 4.92 -8.02 20.97
C GLY A 105 3.96 -8.65 19.96
N VAL A 106 2.66 -8.55 20.21
CA VAL A 106 1.61 -8.99 19.27
C VAL A 106 1.72 -8.28 17.92
N ALA A 107 1.88 -6.95 17.92
CA ALA A 107 2.03 -6.18 16.69
C ALA A 107 3.30 -6.59 15.90
N ILE A 108 4.42 -6.78 16.59
CA ILE A 108 5.69 -7.23 15.99
C ILE A 108 5.52 -8.65 15.42
N GLY A 109 5.00 -9.59 16.22
CA GLY A 109 4.79 -10.97 15.80
C GLY A 109 3.89 -11.08 14.58
N TYR A 110 2.81 -10.30 14.54
CA TYR A 110 1.94 -10.22 13.36
C TYR A 110 2.65 -9.65 12.14
N THR A 111 3.45 -8.60 12.31
CA THR A 111 4.19 -7.94 11.23
C THR A 111 5.26 -8.87 10.64
N ILE A 112 6.06 -9.51 11.50
CA ILE A 112 7.08 -10.48 11.09
C ILE A 112 6.43 -11.66 10.37
N ALA A 113 5.38 -12.25 10.95
CA ALA A 113 4.67 -13.35 10.31
C ALA A 113 4.12 -12.96 8.93
N SER A 114 3.59 -11.75 8.79
CA SER A 114 3.07 -11.25 7.51
C SER A 114 4.16 -11.00 6.47
N ILE A 115 5.33 -10.50 6.90
CA ILE A 115 6.50 -10.33 6.01
C ILE A 115 7.02 -11.70 5.55
N ILE A 116 7.11 -12.68 6.45
CA ILE A 116 7.53 -14.04 6.10
C ILE A 116 6.52 -14.67 5.13
N ASN A 117 5.23 -14.50 5.41
CA ASN A 117 4.11 -15.01 4.60
C ASN A 117 3.99 -14.35 3.22
N PHE A 118 4.57 -13.17 3.05
CA PHE A 118 4.53 -12.44 1.79
C PHE A 118 5.19 -13.21 0.64
N TYR A 119 6.34 -13.83 0.91
CA TYR A 119 7.09 -14.57 -0.11
C TYR A 119 6.34 -15.83 -0.61
N PRO A 120 5.85 -16.74 0.26
CA PRO A 120 5.01 -17.86 -0.17
C PRO A 120 3.77 -17.40 -0.95
N SER A 121 3.08 -16.35 -0.47
CA SER A 121 1.87 -15.82 -1.11
C SER A 121 2.11 -15.44 -2.57
N ILE A 122 3.26 -14.83 -2.87
CA ILE A 122 3.65 -14.47 -4.23
C ILE A 122 4.08 -15.71 -5.02
N SER A 123 4.92 -16.58 -4.46
CA SER A 123 5.41 -17.77 -5.18
C SER A 123 4.28 -18.68 -5.69
N TYR A 124 3.20 -18.83 -4.92
CA TYR A 124 2.02 -19.57 -5.39
C TYR A 124 1.29 -18.84 -6.53
N ALA A 125 1.26 -17.50 -6.51
CA ALA A 125 0.68 -16.70 -7.59
C ALA A 125 1.56 -16.75 -8.86
N GLU A 126 2.88 -16.72 -8.72
CA GLU A 126 3.84 -16.86 -9.83
C GLU A 126 3.55 -18.09 -10.69
N ARG A 127 3.29 -19.24 -10.05
CA ARG A 127 2.98 -20.50 -10.76
C ARG A 127 1.70 -20.41 -11.58
N LEU A 128 0.77 -19.52 -11.21
CA LEU A 128 -0.52 -19.38 -11.87
C LEU A 128 -0.47 -18.42 -13.07
N ILE A 129 0.30 -17.34 -12.95
CA ILE A 129 0.39 -16.27 -13.96
C ILE A 129 1.76 -16.14 -14.65
N ASN A 130 2.72 -17.05 -14.41
CA ASN A 130 4.10 -17.02 -14.94
C ASN A 130 4.76 -15.64 -14.76
N MET A 131 4.60 -15.08 -13.56
CA MET A 131 5.27 -13.86 -13.12
C MET A 131 6.43 -14.24 -12.22
N SER A 132 7.48 -13.42 -12.14
CA SER A 132 8.52 -13.57 -11.12
C SER A 132 8.42 -12.49 -10.04
N PHE A 133 8.90 -12.81 -8.84
CA PHE A 133 8.95 -11.92 -7.68
C PHE A 133 9.79 -10.69 -8.01
N SER A 134 10.89 -10.90 -8.75
CA SER A 134 11.74 -9.82 -9.25
C SER A 134 10.99 -8.86 -10.16
N GLU A 135 10.12 -9.34 -11.04
CA GLU A 135 9.29 -8.47 -11.88
C GLU A 135 8.30 -7.64 -11.06
N LEU A 136 7.66 -8.24 -10.05
CA LEU A 136 6.76 -7.53 -9.15
C LEU A 136 7.52 -6.45 -8.35
N MET A 137 8.65 -6.82 -7.74
CA MET A 137 9.48 -5.89 -6.99
C MET A 137 10.02 -4.77 -7.88
N ARG A 138 10.45 -5.06 -9.11
CA ARG A 138 10.88 -4.05 -10.09
C ARG A 138 9.74 -3.13 -10.52
N ASN A 139 8.52 -3.64 -10.62
CA ASN A 139 7.35 -2.83 -10.96
C ASN A 139 6.94 -1.89 -9.80
N LEU A 140 7.19 -2.31 -8.56
CA LEU A 140 6.86 -1.55 -7.35
C LEU A 140 7.99 -0.67 -6.83
N SER A 141 9.25 -0.98 -7.14
CA SER A 141 10.43 -0.31 -6.60
C SER A 141 10.41 1.19 -6.86
N GLY A 142 10.00 1.62 -8.05
CA GLY A 142 9.83 3.03 -8.36
C GLY A 142 8.87 3.73 -7.40
N ILE A 143 7.68 3.17 -7.18
CA ILE A 143 6.68 3.74 -6.26
C ILE A 143 7.20 3.75 -4.83
N PHE A 144 7.84 2.67 -4.41
CA PHE A 144 8.42 2.55 -3.07
C PHE A 144 9.51 3.62 -2.82
N VAL A 145 10.39 3.87 -3.80
CA VAL A 145 11.42 4.91 -3.71
C VAL A 145 10.79 6.29 -3.59
N PHE A 146 9.79 6.63 -4.40
CA PHE A 146 9.13 7.95 -4.30
C PHE A 146 8.30 8.12 -3.02
N ALA A 147 7.63 7.06 -2.55
CA ALA A 147 6.93 7.10 -1.27
C ALA A 147 7.92 7.28 -0.10
N SER A 148 9.08 6.62 -0.16
CA SER A 148 10.15 6.79 0.83
C SER A 148 10.77 8.19 0.78
N MET A 149 11.00 8.74 -0.42
CA MET A 149 11.50 10.10 -0.60
C MET A 149 10.52 11.15 -0.08
N MET A 150 9.22 10.96 -0.34
CA MET A 150 8.17 11.79 0.25
C MET A 150 8.19 11.72 1.78
N ALA A 151 8.25 10.52 2.37
CA ALA A 151 8.35 10.35 3.82
C ALA A 151 9.60 11.04 4.40
N ALA A 152 10.75 10.91 3.75
CA ALA A 152 11.98 11.59 4.17
C ALA A 152 11.83 13.12 4.11
N ALA A 153 11.19 13.67 3.07
CA ALA A 153 10.92 15.10 2.95
C ALA A 153 9.96 15.61 4.04
N VAL A 154 8.90 14.86 4.35
CA VAL A 154 7.95 15.20 5.43
C VAL A 154 8.63 15.13 6.80
N TRP A 155 9.51 14.15 7.00
CA TRP A 155 10.30 14.03 8.23
C TRP A 155 11.27 15.21 8.39
N ALA A 156 11.98 15.58 7.32
CA ALA A 156 12.87 16.74 7.30
C ALA A 156 12.12 18.05 7.57
N LEU A 157 10.92 18.22 6.99
CA LEU A 157 10.06 19.37 7.32
C LEU A 157 9.71 19.40 8.82
N GLY A 158 9.45 18.24 9.41
CA GLY A 158 9.19 18.10 10.85
C GLY A 158 10.34 18.58 11.74
N LEU A 159 11.59 18.49 11.27
CA LEU A 159 12.78 18.98 11.99
C LEU A 159 12.94 20.51 11.89
N LEU A 160 12.46 21.11 10.80
CA LEU A 160 12.52 22.56 10.57
C LEU A 160 11.39 23.32 11.27
N LEU A 161 10.29 22.64 11.61
CA LEU A 161 9.12 23.26 12.24
C LEU A 161 9.36 23.57 13.73
N PRO A 162 8.94 24.75 14.23
CA PRO A 162 9.14 25.14 15.62
C PRO A 162 8.44 24.22 16.61
N TYR A 163 9.15 23.73 17.63
CA TYR A 163 8.62 22.83 18.66
C TYR A 163 7.42 23.41 19.44
N THR A 164 7.25 24.74 19.43
CA THR A 164 6.16 25.45 20.10
C THR A 164 4.80 25.26 19.41
N TRP A 165 4.76 24.69 18.21
CA TRP A 165 3.52 24.54 17.46
C TRP A 165 2.64 23.42 18.01
N PRO A 166 1.30 23.60 18.03
CA PRO A 166 0.40 22.55 18.42
C PRO A 166 0.39 21.41 17.39
N HIS A 167 0.16 20.18 17.83
CA HIS A 167 0.25 18.99 16.97
C HIS A 167 -0.69 19.01 15.75
N TRP A 168 -1.81 19.73 15.80
CA TRP A 168 -2.70 19.90 14.65
C TRP A 168 -2.08 20.76 13.55
N ALA A 169 -1.28 21.77 13.91
CA ALA A 169 -0.57 22.62 12.94
C ALA A 169 0.56 21.84 12.25
N TYR A 170 1.21 20.93 12.97
CA TYR A 170 2.15 19.97 12.38
C TYR A 170 1.46 19.10 11.30
N LEU A 171 0.30 18.51 11.60
CA LEU A 171 -0.43 17.71 10.58
C LEU A 171 -0.91 18.56 9.41
N ALA A 172 -1.44 19.75 9.69
CA ALA A 172 -1.97 20.66 8.68
C ALA A 172 -0.90 21.14 7.68
N THR A 173 0.38 21.12 8.05
CA THR A 173 1.50 21.44 7.16
C THR A 173 2.11 20.20 6.52
N GLN A 174 2.30 19.12 7.28
CA GLN A 174 2.93 17.89 6.81
C GLN A 174 2.08 17.15 5.77
N ILE A 175 0.75 17.10 5.94
CA ILE A 175 -0.13 16.37 5.00
C ILE A 175 -0.13 17.04 3.61
N PRO A 176 -0.41 18.36 3.46
CA PRO A 176 -0.37 19.00 2.15
C PRO A 176 1.02 18.98 1.53
N PHE A 177 2.08 19.18 2.34
CA PHE A 177 3.45 19.12 1.85
C PHE A 177 3.80 17.73 1.31
N GLY A 178 3.46 16.67 2.04
CA GLY A 178 3.65 15.30 1.58
C GLY A 178 2.92 15.01 0.27
N ILE A 179 1.65 15.44 0.16
CA ILE A 179 0.86 15.30 -1.08
C ILE A 179 1.55 16.02 -2.24
N ILE A 180 2.00 17.27 -2.05
CA ILE A 180 2.67 18.06 -3.09
C ILE A 180 3.98 17.39 -3.52
N VAL A 181 4.84 17.00 -2.58
CA VAL A 181 6.11 16.33 -2.86
C VAL A 181 5.88 15.02 -3.61
N TYR A 182 4.88 14.24 -3.20
CA TYR A 182 4.54 13.00 -3.88
C TYR A 182 4.03 13.24 -5.30
N LEU A 183 3.10 14.18 -5.50
CA LEU A 183 2.56 14.50 -6.82
C LEU A 183 3.64 15.02 -7.78
N ILE A 184 4.53 15.90 -7.30
CA ILE A 184 5.67 16.39 -8.09
C ILE A 184 6.60 15.22 -8.46
N SER A 185 6.97 14.39 -7.48
CA SER A 185 7.81 13.22 -7.72
C SER A 185 7.20 12.27 -8.74
N VAL A 186 5.89 12.01 -8.62
CA VAL A 186 5.18 11.11 -9.54
C VAL A 186 5.08 11.70 -10.95
N HIS A 187 4.87 13.02 -11.04
CA HIS A 187 4.74 13.73 -12.31
C HIS A 187 6.08 13.85 -13.06
N VAL A 188 7.14 14.27 -12.38
CA VAL A 188 8.48 14.46 -12.96
C VAL A 188 9.05 13.14 -13.47
N PHE A 189 8.89 12.06 -12.72
CA PHE A 189 9.45 10.76 -13.07
C PHE A 189 8.54 9.91 -13.97
N LYS A 190 7.40 10.45 -14.43
CA LYS A 190 6.45 9.81 -15.35
C LYS A 190 6.23 8.33 -15.02
N LEU A 191 5.95 8.00 -13.75
CA LEU A 191 5.72 6.60 -13.38
C LEU A 191 4.66 6.04 -14.32
N LYS A 192 4.98 4.95 -14.99
CA LYS A 192 4.08 4.23 -15.89
C LYS A 192 2.69 3.97 -15.28
N ALA A 193 2.51 3.88 -13.95
CA ALA A 193 1.19 3.91 -13.30
C ALA A 193 0.44 5.25 -13.42
N TYR A 194 1.11 6.38 -13.22
CA TYR A 194 0.51 7.70 -13.42
C TYR A 194 0.11 7.90 -14.89
N VAL A 195 0.96 7.46 -15.82
CA VAL A 195 0.66 7.48 -17.27
C VAL A 195 -0.53 6.56 -17.59
N ASP A 196 -0.56 5.37 -17.01
CA ASP A 196 -1.64 4.39 -17.18
C ASP A 196 -2.98 4.89 -16.61
N ILE A 197 -2.97 5.55 -15.45
CA ILE A 197 -4.16 6.15 -14.83
C ILE A 197 -4.64 7.33 -15.66
N LYS A 198 -3.74 8.22 -16.10
CA LYS A 198 -4.11 9.37 -16.94
C LYS A 198 -4.70 8.91 -18.27
N LYS A 199 -4.11 7.88 -18.90
CA LYS A 199 -4.62 7.27 -20.13
C LYS A 199 -5.98 6.61 -19.91
N PHE A 200 -6.15 5.85 -18.82
CA PHE A 200 -7.43 5.23 -18.48
C PHE A 200 -8.54 6.25 -18.19
N LEU A 201 -8.24 7.31 -17.41
CA LEU A 201 -9.16 8.40 -17.15
C LEU A 201 -9.52 9.14 -18.43
N TYR A 202 -8.56 9.39 -19.31
CA TYR A 202 -8.80 10.00 -20.62
C TYR A 202 -9.70 9.10 -21.49
N GLU A 203 -9.42 7.80 -21.57
CA GLU A 203 -10.24 6.84 -22.31
C GLU A 203 -11.67 6.74 -21.76
N GLN A 204 -11.84 6.63 -20.43
CA GLN A 204 -13.18 6.60 -19.83
C GLN A 204 -13.93 7.93 -20.01
N TRP A 205 -13.25 9.06 -19.88
CA TRP A 205 -13.84 10.37 -20.10
C TRP A 205 -14.28 10.53 -21.56
N HIS A 206 -13.47 10.07 -22.52
CA HIS A 206 -13.79 10.13 -23.94
C HIS A 206 -14.96 9.22 -24.32
N VAL A 207 -15.02 7.99 -23.78
CA VAL A 207 -16.12 7.03 -24.00
C VAL A 207 -17.43 7.52 -23.38
N ARG A 208 -17.36 8.19 -22.22
CA ARG A 208 -18.54 8.75 -21.56
C ARG A 208 -19.07 9.96 -22.33
N PHE A 209 -18.21 10.80 -22.91
CA PHE A 209 -18.63 11.94 -23.73
C PHE A 209 -19.14 11.54 -25.11
N THR A 210 -18.57 10.54 -25.81
CA THR A 210 -19.11 10.09 -27.10
C THR A 210 -20.44 9.35 -26.97
N LYS A 211 -20.69 8.61 -25.88
CA LYS A 211 -22.01 8.00 -25.65
C LYS A 211 -23.11 8.99 -25.28
N THR A 212 -22.78 10.16 -24.76
CA THR A 212 -23.78 11.17 -24.39
C THR A 212 -24.20 12.04 -25.59
N VAL A 213 -23.35 12.17 -26.61
CA VAL A 213 -23.67 12.92 -27.84
C VAL A 213 -24.35 12.04 -28.91
N GLY A 214 -24.11 10.72 -28.92
CA GLY A 214 -24.74 9.77 -29.85
C GLY A 214 -26.10 9.19 -29.42
N GLY A 215 -26.67 9.65 -28.30
CA GLY A 215 -27.92 9.12 -27.72
C GLY A 215 -29.16 9.99 -27.93
N LEU A 216 -29.09 11.06 -28.72
CA LEU A 216 -30.21 11.98 -29.02
C LEU A 216 -30.73 11.86 -30.47
N THR A 217 -30.45 10.73 -31.14
CA THR A 217 -31.04 10.40 -32.44
C THR A 217 -31.54 8.98 -32.45
N VAL A 218 -32.64 8.73 -31.74
CA VAL A 218 -33.68 7.77 -32.14
C VAL A 218 -35.03 8.42 -31.82
#